data_AF-A0A6V7JCL3-F1
#
_entry.id   AF-A0A6V7JCL3-F1
#
_cell.length_a   1.000
_cell.length_b   1.000
_cell.length_c   1.000
_cell.angle_alpha   90.00
_cell.angle_beta   90.00
_cell.angle_gamma   90.00
#
_symmetry.space_group_name_H-M   'P 1'
#
loop_
_entity.id
_entity.type
_entity.pdbx_description
1 polymer ?
#
loop_
_entity_poly.entity_id
_entity_poly.type
_entity_poly.pdbx_seq_one_letter_code
_entity_poly.pdbx_strand_id
1 'polypeptide(L)' 'SAEIKAQYIKDEGLGGAMFWSLDMDDFDGNYGRTFPLVRAVRDILKG' A
#
# COMPACT_ATOMS: atom_id res chain seq x y z
N SER A 1 7.45 6.25 2.97
CA SER A 1 6.94 6.86 1.72
C SER A 1 5.54 6.36 1.36
N ALA A 2 5.28 5.04 1.28
CA ALA A 2 3.94 4.48 1.01
C ALA A 2 2.96 4.71 2.18
N GLU A 3 3.38 4.45 3.42
CA GLU A 3 2.55 4.66 4.61
C GLU A 3 2.15 6.14 4.80
N ILE A 4 3.08 7.07 4.58
CA ILE A 4 2.81 8.52 4.62
C ILE A 4 1.74 8.90 3.60
N LYS A 5 1.79 8.34 2.38
CA LYS A 5 0.77 8.59 1.35
C LYS A 5 -0.59 7.96 1.71
N ALA A 6 -0.59 6.78 2.35
CA ALA A 6 -1.81 6.17 2.84
C ALA A 6 -2.45 6.99 3.97
N GLN A 7 -1.63 7.54 4.88
CA GLN A 7 -2.11 8.43 5.93
C GLN A 7 -2.70 9.70 5.33
N TYR A 8 -2.03 10.31 4.33
CA TYR A 8 -2.58 11.45 3.60
C TYR A 8 -3.94 11.15 2.94
N ILE A 9 -4.08 9.98 2.30
CA ILE A 9 -5.37 9.55 1.72
C ILE A 9 -6.47 9.51 2.80
N LYS A 10 -6.15 9.03 3.99
CA LYS A 10 -7.08 8.95 5.12
C LYS A 10 -7.42 10.34 5.68
N ASP A 11 -6.42 11.19 5.88
CA ASP A 11 -6.56 12.52 6.46
C ASP A 11 -7.38 13.45 5.56
N GLU A 12 -7.21 13.35 4.23
CA GLU A 12 -7.96 14.12 3.24
C GLU A 12 -9.32 13.49 2.86
N GLY A 13 -9.65 12.30 3.39
CA GLY A 13 -10.90 11.62 3.07
C GLY A 13 -11.05 11.20 1.60
N LEU A 14 -9.94 10.87 0.93
CA LEU A 14 -9.95 10.44 -0.48
C LEU A 14 -10.53 9.02 -0.62
N GLY A 15 -11.09 8.71 -1.80
CA GLY A 15 -11.82 7.46 -2.03
C GLY A 15 -10.97 6.17 -2.01
N GLY A 16 -9.63 6.27 -2.05
CA GLY A 16 -8.74 5.12 -1.97
C GLY A 16 -7.36 5.35 -2.59
N ALA A 17 -6.62 4.25 -2.78
CA ALA A 17 -5.30 4.22 -3.42
C ALA A 17 -5.33 3.35 -4.69
N MET A 18 -4.53 3.72 -5.69
CA MET A 18 -4.29 2.94 -6.90
C MET A 18 -2.80 2.58 -6.98
N PHE A 19 -2.50 1.38 -7.47
CA PHE A 19 -1.15 0.87 -7.64
C PHE A 19 -0.88 0.57 -9.11
N TRP A 20 0.30 1.01 -9.57
CA TRP A 20 0.87 0.62 -10.84
C TRP A 20 2.24 -0.01 -10.59
N SER A 21 2.43 -1.31 -10.73
CA SER A 21 1.46 -2.40 -10.88
C SER A 21 1.80 -3.51 -9.88
N LEU A 22 0.90 -4.49 -9.72
CA LEU A 22 1.06 -5.50 -8.66
C LEU A 22 2.28 -6.40 -8.85
N ASP A 23 2.68 -6.66 -10.09
CA ASP A 23 3.86 -7.43 -10.47
C ASP A 23 5.19 -6.71 -10.19
N MET A 24 5.16 -5.40 -9.90
CA MET A 24 6.35 -4.65 -9.48
C MET A 24 6.50 -4.58 -7.95
N ASP A 25 5.53 -5.06 -7.18
CA ASP A 25 5.72 -5.28 -5.75
C ASP A 25 6.48 -6.60 -5.52
N ASP A 26 6.92 -6.88 -4.30
CA ASP A 26 7.52 -8.18 -3.98
C ASP A 26 6.43 -9.27 -3.92
N PHE A 27 5.92 -9.67 -5.10
CA PHE A 27 4.80 -10.60 -5.22
C PHE A 27 5.20 -12.03 -4.88
N ASP A 28 6.46 -12.41 -5.13
CA ASP A 28 7.03 -13.72 -4.79
C ASP A 28 7.52 -13.80 -3.34
N GLY A 29 7.67 -12.66 -2.64
CA GLY A 29 8.21 -12.63 -1.28
C GLY A 29 9.73 -12.90 -1.23
N ASN A 30 10.45 -12.62 -2.33
CA ASN A 30 11.90 -12.82 -2.43
C ASN A 30 12.68 -11.97 -1.42
N TYR A 31 12.06 -10.89 -0.92
CA TYR A 31 12.65 -9.95 0.03
C TYR A 31 11.85 -9.89 1.34
N GLY A 32 11.05 -10.92 1.63
CA GLY A 32 10.38 -11.09 2.91
C GLY A 32 8.93 -11.54 2.76
N ARG A 33 7.98 -10.60 2.83
CA ARG A 33 6.54 -10.89 2.78
C ARG A 33 5.98 -10.53 1.41
N THR A 34 5.06 -11.33 0.88
CA THR A 34 4.36 -11.01 -0.37
C THR A 34 3.62 -9.66 -0.28
N PHE A 35 3.69 -8.86 -1.33
CA PHE A 35 2.99 -7.57 -1.48
C PHE A 35 3.21 -6.59 -0.30
N PRO A 36 4.46 -6.30 0.10
CA PRO A 36 4.74 -5.48 1.27
C PRO A 36 4.18 -4.06 1.14
N LEU A 37 4.26 -3.44 -0.06
CA LEU A 37 3.78 -2.07 -0.27
C LEU A 37 2.25 -2.00 -0.27
N VAL A 38 1.59 -2.89 -1.02
CA VAL A 38 0.12 -2.92 -1.08
C VAL A 38 -0.47 -3.23 0.29
N ARG A 39 0.12 -4.16 1.04
CA ARG A 39 -0.36 -4.49 2.38
C ARG A 39 -0.19 -3.34 3.36
N ALA A 40 0.95 -2.62 3.34
CA ALA A 40 1.16 -1.47 4.21
C ALA A 40 0.09 -0.38 4.02
N VAL A 41 -0.22 -0.03 2.77
CA VAL A 41 -1.29 0.93 2.46
C VAL A 41 -2.65 0.40 2.86
N ARG A 42 -2.97 -0.87 2.53
CA ARG A 42 -4.23 -1.51 2.90
C ARG A 42 -4.45 -1.49 4.41
N ASP A 43 -3.42 -1.77 5.20
CA ASP A 43 -3.53 -1.87 6.66
C ASP A 43 -3.87 -0.50 7.28
N ILE A 44 -3.39 0.61 6.69
CA ILE A 44 -3.73 1.98 7.10
C ILE A 44 -5.15 2.38 6.66
N LEU A 45 -5.54 2.06 5.42
CA LEU A 45 -6.85 2.43 4.86
C LEU A 45 -8.01 1.58 5.42
N LYS A 46 -7.75 0.35 5.89
CA LYS A 46 -8.75 -0.49 6.56
C LYS A 46 -9.01 -0.08 8.01
N GLY A 47 -8.10 0.70 8.62
CA GLY A 47 -8.15 1.09 10.02
C GLY A 47 -9.31 2.03 10.33
#